data_AF-A0A2W5MTX3-F1
#
_entry.id   AF-A0A2W5MTX3-F1
#
_cell.length_a   1.000
_cell.length_b   1.000
_cell.length_c   1.000
_cell.angle_alpha   90.00
_cell.angle_beta   90.00
_cell.angle_gamma   90.00
#
_symmetry.space_group_name_H-M   'P 1'
#
loop_
_entity.id
_entity.type
_entity.pdbx_description
1 polymer ?
#
loop_
_entity_poly.entity_id
_entity_poly.type
_entity_poly.pdbx_seq_one_letter_code
_entity_poly.pdbx_strand_id
1 'polypeptide(L)'
;MGFAPAVAAISGNPGSDGYHGERNGLPYHIHPSATPNEWEALQSAIAADAVEVMPYVAPVVTIAEARAARWEAVKRIRDARIDGGHDVPGIGRFDTDPTSRLNINGAVTGAMMAAAAGAPFSIGWKLADNSVADLDGTQMLMAGQSVLDFVAQCHAVSKAMGLAIDAAETVEAVAAIDIESGWPA
;
A
#
# COMPACT_ATOMS: atom_id res chain seq x y z
N MET A 1 -32.82 33.01 20.42
CA MET A 1 -32.03 32.58 19.24
C MET A 1 -32.31 31.10 19.03
N GLY A 2 -32.49 30.65 17.79
CA GLY A 2 -32.91 29.27 17.49
C GLY A 2 -31.78 28.23 17.51
N PHE A 3 -30.57 28.62 17.91
CA PHE A 3 -29.41 27.73 18.01
C PHE A 3 -29.38 27.05 19.38
N ALA A 4 -28.89 25.82 19.40
CA ALA A 4 -28.46 25.15 20.63
C ALA A 4 -27.37 25.96 21.37
N PRO A 5 -27.19 25.75 22.68
CA PRO A 5 -26.19 26.45 23.49
C PRO A 5 -24.74 26.12 23.11
N ALA A 6 -24.51 25.15 22.22
CA ALA A 6 -23.19 24.78 21.74
C ALA A 6 -23.19 24.56 20.21
N VAL A 7 -22.09 24.96 19.57
CA VAL A 7 -21.78 24.68 18.15
C VAL A 7 -20.36 24.13 18.03
N ALA A 8 -20.08 23.30 17.02
CA ALA A 8 -18.77 22.73 16.76
C ALA A 8 -18.17 23.28 15.47
N ALA A 9 -16.90 23.71 15.53
CA ALA A 9 -16.16 24.12 14.34
C ALA A 9 -15.92 22.92 13.41
N ILE A 10 -16.19 23.10 12.11
CA ILE A 10 -16.09 22.03 11.12
C ILE A 10 -14.64 21.74 10.75
N SER A 11 -13.76 22.74 10.84
CA SER A 11 -12.35 22.65 10.49
C SER A 11 -11.50 23.57 11.37
N GLY A 12 -10.17 23.53 11.16
CA GLY A 12 -9.25 24.50 11.75
C GLY A 12 -9.44 25.93 11.23
N ASN A 13 -10.30 26.14 10.21
CA ASN A 13 -10.65 27.45 9.67
C ASN A 13 -12.18 27.60 9.54
N PRO A 14 -12.92 27.68 10.67
CA PRO A 14 -14.38 27.74 10.65
C PRO A 14 -14.91 29.04 10.01
N GLY A 15 -14.08 30.09 9.90
CA GLY A 15 -14.42 31.32 9.17
C GLY A 15 -14.69 31.11 7.68
N SER A 16 -14.19 30.01 7.11
CA SER A 16 -14.50 29.56 5.75
C SER A 16 -15.56 28.46 5.75
N ASP A 17 -15.39 27.45 6.60
CA ASP A 17 -16.09 26.17 6.43
C ASP A 17 -17.35 26.05 7.29
N GLY A 18 -17.48 26.94 8.28
CA GLY A 18 -18.66 27.03 9.12
C GLY A 18 -18.60 26.21 10.42
N TYR A 19 -19.79 26.05 11.00
CA TYR A 19 -20.03 25.32 12.23
C TYR A 19 -21.19 24.32 12.07
N HIS A 20 -21.13 23.21 12.79
CA HIS A 20 -22.29 22.34 13.02
C HIS A 20 -22.93 22.68 14.36
N GLY A 21 -24.26 22.71 14.40
CA GLY A 21 -25.02 22.87 15.63
C GLY A 21 -26.39 22.24 15.51
N GLU A 22 -27.29 22.60 16.41
CA GLU A 22 -28.70 22.25 16.29
C GLU A 22 -29.56 23.50 16.14
N ARG A 23 -30.61 23.38 15.34
CA ARG A 23 -31.66 24.39 15.21
C ARG A 23 -33.02 23.71 15.33
N ASN A 24 -33.83 24.15 16.29
CA ASN A 24 -35.13 23.54 16.60
C ASN A 24 -35.05 22.01 16.84
N GLY A 25 -33.95 21.53 17.44
CA GLY A 25 -33.73 20.11 17.72
C GLY A 25 -33.30 19.26 16.51
N LEU A 26 -32.94 19.89 15.39
CA LEU A 26 -32.40 19.21 14.21
C LEU A 26 -30.95 19.63 13.94
N PRO A 27 -30.07 18.71 13.51
CA PRO A 27 -28.73 19.06 13.05
C PRO A 27 -28.78 20.11 11.95
N TYR A 28 -27.93 21.13 12.07
CA TYR A 28 -27.89 22.27 11.16
C TYR A 28 -26.46 22.71 10.89
N HIS A 29 -26.13 22.93 9.62
CA HIS A 29 -24.84 23.49 9.18
C HIS A 29 -24.99 25.00 9.00
N ILE A 30 -24.14 25.75 9.67
CA ILE A 30 -24.06 27.20 9.61
C ILE A 30 -22.81 27.56 8.82
N HIS A 31 -22.97 28.05 7.59
CA HIS A 31 -21.90 28.35 6.66
C HIS A 31 -21.90 29.83 6.25
N PRO A 32 -20.75 30.51 6.18
CA PRO A 32 -20.67 31.94 5.88
C PRO A 32 -21.33 32.33 4.56
N SER A 33 -21.24 31.49 3.53
CA SER A 33 -21.85 31.77 2.22
C SER A 33 -23.20 31.07 1.99
N ALA A 34 -23.49 29.95 2.66
CA ALA A 34 -24.70 29.17 2.38
C ALA A 34 -25.87 29.56 3.29
N THR A 35 -25.55 30.05 4.50
CA THR A 35 -26.53 30.50 5.50
C THR A 35 -26.06 31.83 6.12
N PRO A 36 -25.94 32.91 5.33
CA PRO A 36 -25.29 34.15 5.77
C PRO A 36 -26.01 34.83 6.94
N ASN A 37 -27.35 34.76 6.98
CA ASN A 37 -28.12 35.34 8.08
C ASN A 37 -27.90 34.57 9.39
N GLU A 38 -27.90 33.24 9.32
CA GLU A 38 -27.59 32.37 10.45
C GLU A 38 -26.14 32.51 10.90
N TRP A 39 -25.23 32.73 9.96
CA TRP A 39 -23.84 33.02 10.22
C TRP A 39 -23.66 34.32 11.00
N GLU A 40 -24.24 35.43 10.55
CA GLU A 40 -24.20 36.71 11.27
C GLU A 40 -24.81 36.61 12.68
N ALA A 41 -25.93 35.90 12.80
CA ALA A 41 -26.57 35.66 14.08
C ALA A 41 -25.69 34.82 15.02
N LEU A 42 -25.02 33.78 14.50
CA LEU A 42 -24.08 32.97 15.27
C LEU A 42 -22.86 33.80 15.70
N GLN A 43 -22.26 34.56 14.79
CA GLN A 43 -21.10 35.42 15.10
C GLN A 43 -21.42 36.43 16.21
N SER A 44 -22.63 36.99 16.19
CA SER A 44 -23.12 37.88 17.25
C SER A 44 -23.30 37.15 18.58
N ALA A 45 -23.80 35.91 18.56
CA ALA A 45 -23.95 35.08 19.75
C ALA A 45 -22.60 34.68 20.36
N ILE A 46 -21.61 34.33 19.53
CA ILE A 46 -20.24 34.04 19.95
C ILE A 46 -19.61 35.28 20.60
N ALA A 47 -19.73 36.45 19.97
CA ALA A 47 -19.18 37.70 20.51
C ALA A 47 -19.82 38.12 21.85
N ALA A 48 -21.07 37.69 22.09
CA ALA A 48 -21.80 37.93 23.33
C ALA A 48 -21.59 36.82 24.39
N ASP A 49 -20.74 35.83 24.12
CA ASP A 49 -20.53 34.65 24.99
C ASP A 49 -21.84 33.87 25.28
N ALA A 50 -22.78 33.92 24.33
CA ALA A 50 -24.11 33.33 24.46
C ALA A 50 -24.19 31.91 23.86
N VAL A 51 -23.11 31.44 23.23
CA VAL A 51 -22.98 30.09 22.68
C VAL A 51 -21.57 29.57 22.93
N GLU A 52 -21.47 28.32 23.37
CA GLU A 52 -20.19 27.64 23.52
C GLU A 52 -19.70 27.17 22.14
N VAL A 53 -18.45 27.51 21.79
CA VAL A 53 -17.82 27.04 20.55
C VAL A 53 -16.89 25.89 20.88
N MET A 54 -17.29 24.68 20.49
CA MET A 54 -16.42 23.52 20.52
C MET A 54 -15.36 23.67 19.40
N PRO A 55 -14.07 23.69 19.74
CA PRO A 55 -13.02 23.81 18.73
C PRO A 55 -12.96 22.56 17.86
N TYR A 56 -12.46 22.73 16.64
CA TYR A 56 -12.18 21.61 15.76
C TYR A 56 -11.05 20.77 16.33
N VAL A 57 -11.25 19.45 16.36
CA VAL A 57 -10.21 18.48 16.71
C VAL A 57 -9.90 17.69 15.45
N ALA A 58 -8.70 17.88 14.90
CA ALA A 58 -8.26 17.14 13.74
C ALA A 58 -8.22 15.62 14.05
N PRO A 59 -8.64 14.75 13.12
CA PRO A 59 -8.49 13.32 13.31
C PRO A 59 -7.00 12.98 13.43
N VAL A 60 -6.64 12.31 14.53
CA VAL A 60 -5.27 11.85 14.78
C VAL A 60 -5.15 10.43 14.24
N VAL A 61 -4.23 10.22 13.30
CA VAL A 61 -3.89 8.86 12.82
C VAL A 61 -3.28 8.11 13.98
N THR A 62 -3.90 6.99 14.35
CA THR A 62 -3.35 6.11 15.38
C THR A 62 -2.12 5.39 14.85
N ILE A 63 -1.21 5.01 15.76
CA ILE A 63 -0.06 4.18 15.37
C ILE A 63 -0.48 2.86 14.70
N ALA A 64 -1.61 2.28 15.09
CA ALA A 64 -2.15 1.07 14.48
C ALA A 64 -2.53 1.29 13.01
N GLU A 65 -3.20 2.39 12.70
CA GLU A 65 -3.56 2.76 11.32
C GLU A 65 -2.31 3.06 10.49
N ALA A 66 -1.34 3.77 11.05
CA ALA A 66 -0.06 4.05 10.38
C ALA A 66 0.68 2.76 10.01
N ARG A 67 0.78 1.81 10.94
CA ARG A 67 1.41 0.49 10.70
C ARG A 67 0.67 -0.29 9.63
N ALA A 68 -0.66 -0.36 9.70
CA ALA A 68 -1.47 -1.06 8.71
C ALA A 68 -1.28 -0.47 7.30
N ALA A 69 -1.34 0.85 7.17
CA ALA A 69 -1.15 1.54 5.89
C ALA A 69 0.26 1.31 5.33
N ARG A 70 1.30 1.39 6.17
CA ARG A 70 2.68 1.17 5.74
C ARG A 70 2.91 -0.29 5.34
N TRP A 71 2.34 -1.24 6.07
CA TRP A 71 2.44 -2.65 5.76
C TRP A 71 1.76 -3.01 4.43
N GLU A 72 0.59 -2.44 4.15
CA GLU A 72 -0.06 -2.60 2.84
C GLU A 72 0.79 -2.02 1.69
N ALA A 73 1.51 -0.92 1.93
CA ALA A 73 2.45 -0.38 0.94
C ALA A 73 3.61 -1.35 0.65
N VAL A 74 4.21 -1.93 1.70
CA VAL A 74 5.28 -2.95 1.55
C VAL A 74 4.78 -4.15 0.75
N LYS A 75 3.57 -4.65 1.01
CA LYS A 75 3.00 -5.78 0.26
C LYS A 75 2.85 -5.45 -1.22
N ARG A 76 2.30 -4.28 -1.55
CA ARG A 76 2.15 -3.85 -2.95
C ARG A 76 3.49 -3.80 -3.68
N ILE A 77 4.52 -3.25 -3.03
CA ILE A 77 5.87 -3.18 -3.62
C ILE A 77 6.43 -4.59 -3.80
N ARG A 78 6.37 -5.43 -2.76
CA ARG A 78 6.82 -6.83 -2.85
C ARG A 78 6.18 -7.55 -4.03
N ASP A 79 4.85 -7.46 -4.16
CA ASP A 79 4.11 -8.19 -5.19
C ASP A 79 4.47 -7.64 -6.58
N ALA A 80 4.58 -6.31 -6.73
CA ALA A 80 5.05 -5.70 -7.97
C ALA A 80 6.50 -6.08 -8.34
N ARG A 81 7.39 -6.25 -7.35
CA ARG A 81 8.77 -6.72 -7.57
C ARG A 81 8.80 -8.19 -7.99
N ILE A 82 8.06 -9.04 -7.27
CA ILE A 82 7.95 -10.48 -7.59
C ILE A 82 7.42 -10.68 -9.01
N ASP A 83 6.44 -9.90 -9.45
CA ASP A 83 5.83 -10.06 -10.77
C ASP A 83 6.56 -9.28 -11.88
N GLY A 84 7.60 -8.51 -11.55
CA GLY A 84 8.33 -7.62 -12.49
C GLY A 84 9.40 -8.29 -13.37
N GLY A 85 9.57 -9.62 -13.25
CA GLY A 85 10.59 -10.39 -13.94
C GLY A 85 11.95 -10.37 -13.22
N HIS A 86 12.79 -11.34 -13.56
CA HIS A 86 14.13 -11.51 -12.97
C HIS A 86 15.13 -11.98 -14.03
N ASP A 87 16.34 -11.44 -13.97
CA ASP A 87 17.44 -11.81 -14.87
C ASP A 87 18.14 -13.08 -14.39
N VAL A 88 18.08 -14.14 -15.19
CA VAL A 88 18.78 -15.39 -14.94
C VAL A 88 20.15 -15.35 -15.61
N PRO A 89 21.26 -15.43 -14.85
CA PRO A 89 22.61 -15.32 -15.40
C PRO A 89 22.88 -16.32 -16.52
N GLY A 90 23.37 -15.82 -17.66
CA GLY A 90 23.72 -16.64 -18.82
C GLY A 90 22.54 -17.10 -19.68
N ILE A 91 21.30 -16.78 -19.32
CA ILE A 91 20.11 -17.13 -20.11
C ILE A 91 19.37 -15.87 -20.56
N GLY A 92 19.01 -14.98 -19.63
CA GLY A 92 18.26 -13.75 -19.92
C GLY A 92 17.13 -13.51 -18.92
N ARG A 93 16.26 -12.55 -19.24
CA ARG A 93 15.17 -12.13 -18.35
C ARG A 93 13.95 -13.03 -18.47
N PHE A 94 13.51 -13.58 -17.35
CA PHE A 94 12.28 -14.35 -17.25
C PHE A 94 11.15 -13.48 -16.71
N ASP A 95 9.95 -13.66 -17.24
CA ASP A 95 8.74 -13.22 -16.57
C ASP A 95 8.54 -14.04 -15.28
N THR A 96 8.10 -13.38 -14.22
CA THR A 96 7.94 -13.99 -12.89
C THR A 96 6.57 -13.73 -12.27
N ASP A 97 5.59 -13.31 -13.08
CA ASP A 97 4.19 -13.27 -12.69
C ASP A 97 3.68 -14.68 -12.25
N PRO A 98 2.50 -14.78 -11.64
CA PRO A 98 1.99 -16.06 -11.12
C PRO A 98 1.89 -17.18 -12.17
N THR A 99 1.49 -16.85 -13.42
CA THR A 99 1.40 -17.82 -14.50
C THR A 99 2.79 -18.26 -14.95
N SER A 100 3.73 -17.31 -15.09
CA SER A 100 5.11 -17.61 -15.47
C SER A 100 5.81 -18.49 -14.44
N ARG A 101 5.64 -18.22 -13.14
CA ARG A 101 6.17 -19.07 -12.05
C ARG A 101 5.60 -20.48 -12.07
N LEU A 102 4.31 -20.64 -12.36
CA LEU A 102 3.68 -21.96 -12.52
C LEU A 102 4.28 -22.72 -13.71
N ASN A 103 4.45 -22.06 -14.85
CA ASN A 103 5.04 -22.66 -16.05
C ASN A 103 6.49 -23.08 -15.82
N ILE A 104 7.28 -22.23 -15.15
CA ILE A 104 8.67 -22.53 -14.78
C ILE A 104 8.70 -23.79 -13.91
N ASN A 105 7.83 -23.91 -12.91
CA ASN A 105 7.76 -25.10 -12.05
C ASN A 105 7.39 -26.37 -12.83
N GLY A 106 6.45 -26.27 -13.78
CA GLY A 106 6.09 -27.37 -14.67
C GLY A 106 7.25 -27.83 -15.56
N ALA A 107 7.97 -26.88 -16.17
CA ALA A 107 9.13 -27.19 -17.01
C ALA A 107 10.29 -27.79 -16.21
N VAL A 108 10.54 -27.27 -15.00
CA VAL A 108 11.50 -27.85 -14.04
C VAL A 108 11.13 -29.29 -13.70
N THR A 109 9.85 -29.56 -13.40
CA THR A 109 9.37 -30.92 -13.12
C THR A 109 9.58 -31.85 -14.30
N GLY A 110 9.27 -31.39 -15.52
CA GLY A 110 9.54 -32.14 -16.76
C GLY A 110 11.02 -32.45 -16.98
N ALA A 111 11.91 -31.49 -16.72
CA ALA A 111 13.35 -31.67 -16.78
C ALA A 111 13.84 -32.73 -15.77
N MET A 112 13.33 -32.70 -14.52
CA MET A 112 13.65 -33.72 -13.51
C MET A 112 13.18 -35.12 -13.93
N MET A 113 11.98 -35.23 -14.52
CA MET A 113 11.46 -36.52 -15.00
C MET A 113 12.29 -37.08 -16.16
N ALA A 114 12.68 -36.24 -17.12
CA ALA A 114 13.55 -36.64 -18.23
C ALA A 114 14.91 -37.12 -17.73
N ALA A 115 15.52 -36.38 -16.79
CA ALA A 115 16.78 -36.78 -16.15
C ALA A 115 16.65 -38.13 -15.43
N ALA A 116 15.58 -38.35 -14.67
CA ALA A 116 15.33 -39.62 -13.97
C ALA A 116 15.12 -40.80 -14.93
N ALA A 117 14.53 -40.56 -16.10
CA ALA A 117 14.36 -41.56 -17.15
C ALA A 117 15.61 -41.77 -18.03
N GLY A 118 16.69 -40.99 -17.82
CA GLY A 118 17.86 -41.00 -18.69
C GLY A 118 17.58 -40.48 -20.11
N ALA A 119 16.53 -39.69 -20.28
CA ALA A 119 16.11 -39.10 -21.56
C ALA A 119 16.63 -37.65 -21.69
N PRO A 120 16.95 -37.18 -22.92
CA PRO A 120 17.30 -35.79 -23.13
C PRO A 120 16.08 -34.88 -22.89
N PHE A 121 16.34 -33.67 -22.41
CA PHE A 121 15.35 -32.61 -22.27
C PHE A 121 15.77 -31.38 -23.07
N SER A 122 14.82 -30.77 -23.78
CA SER A 122 14.99 -29.49 -24.43
C SER A 122 13.63 -28.80 -24.49
N ILE A 123 13.58 -27.50 -24.19
CA ILE A 123 12.38 -26.68 -24.34
C ILE A 123 12.73 -25.32 -24.95
N GLY A 124 12.00 -24.92 -25.97
CA GLY A 124 12.05 -23.55 -26.47
C GLY A 124 11.27 -22.64 -25.52
N TRP A 125 11.98 -21.82 -24.76
CA TRP A 125 11.40 -20.90 -23.79
C TRP A 125 11.36 -19.48 -24.33
N LYS A 126 10.20 -18.83 -24.27
CA LYS A 126 10.07 -17.43 -24.64
C LYS A 126 10.44 -16.54 -23.43
N LEU A 127 11.51 -15.78 -23.55
CA LEU A 127 11.98 -14.82 -22.54
C LEU A 127 11.11 -13.56 -22.52
N ALA A 128 11.29 -12.71 -21.52
CA ALA A 128 10.50 -11.50 -21.31
C ALA A 128 10.63 -10.48 -22.46
N ASP A 129 11.75 -10.50 -23.18
CA ASP A 129 11.97 -9.69 -24.38
C ASP A 129 11.36 -10.29 -25.67
N ASN A 130 10.61 -11.39 -25.53
CA ASN A 130 10.03 -12.23 -26.59
C ASN A 130 11.05 -12.96 -27.48
N SER A 131 12.35 -12.95 -27.14
CA SER A 131 13.29 -13.89 -27.75
C SER A 131 13.02 -15.33 -27.27
N VAL A 132 13.49 -16.31 -28.03
CA VAL A 132 13.35 -17.73 -27.67
C VAL A 132 14.74 -18.30 -27.37
N ALA A 133 14.88 -18.90 -26.18
CA ALA A 133 16.06 -19.63 -25.76
C ALA A 133 15.73 -21.13 -25.70
N ASP A 134 16.53 -21.96 -26.36
CA ASP A 134 16.45 -23.41 -26.20
C ASP A 134 17.19 -23.80 -24.92
N LEU A 135 16.43 -24.29 -23.92
CA LEU A 135 16.96 -24.65 -22.62
C LEU A 135 17.05 -26.17 -22.49
N ASP A 136 18.23 -26.66 -22.13
CA ASP A 136 18.40 -28.03 -21.67
C ASP A 136 17.89 -28.23 -20.24
N GLY A 137 17.93 -29.48 -19.76
CA GLY A 137 17.43 -29.81 -18.42
C GLY A 137 18.19 -29.10 -17.30
N THR A 138 19.49 -28.91 -17.44
CA THR A 138 20.33 -28.23 -16.45
C THR A 138 20.03 -26.74 -16.43
N GLN A 139 19.91 -26.10 -17.60
CA GLN A 139 19.54 -24.69 -17.72
C GLN A 139 18.15 -24.42 -17.16
N MET A 140 17.17 -25.30 -17.41
CA MET A 140 15.82 -25.16 -16.87
C MET A 140 15.81 -25.28 -15.33
N LEU A 141 16.59 -26.20 -14.76
CA LEU A 141 16.76 -26.32 -13.30
C LEU A 141 17.40 -25.07 -12.70
N MET A 142 18.44 -24.53 -13.34
CA MET A 142 19.09 -23.29 -12.91
C MET A 142 18.13 -22.09 -12.95
N ALA A 143 17.34 -21.95 -14.02
CA ALA A 143 16.34 -20.89 -14.14
C ALA A 143 15.29 -20.99 -13.04
N GLY A 144 14.76 -22.19 -12.77
CA GLY A 144 13.81 -22.43 -11.69
C GLY A 144 14.36 -22.07 -10.31
N GLN A 145 15.61 -22.46 -10.02
CA GLN A 145 16.27 -22.13 -8.76
C GLN A 145 16.52 -20.62 -8.62
N SER A 146 16.99 -19.95 -9.68
CA SER A 146 17.23 -18.50 -9.68
C SER A 146 15.96 -17.72 -9.38
N VAL A 147 14.84 -18.08 -10.02
CA VAL A 147 13.53 -17.43 -9.77
C VAL A 147 13.01 -17.72 -8.37
N LEU A 148 13.19 -18.95 -7.86
CA LEU A 148 12.84 -19.29 -6.48
C LEU A 148 13.61 -18.42 -5.47
N ASP A 149 14.93 -18.29 -5.65
CA ASP A 149 15.80 -17.51 -4.77
C ASP A 149 15.45 -16.01 -4.81
N PHE A 150 15.14 -15.47 -6.00
CA PHE A 150 14.66 -14.11 -6.16
C PHE A 150 13.35 -13.86 -5.38
N VAL A 151 12.35 -14.73 -5.55
CA VAL A 151 11.07 -14.64 -4.82
C VAL A 151 11.30 -14.72 -3.31
N ALA A 152 12.16 -15.64 -2.86
CA ALA A 152 12.51 -15.78 -1.45
C ALA A 152 13.17 -14.51 -0.88
N GLN A 153 14.06 -13.87 -1.64
CA GLN A 153 14.69 -12.60 -1.26
C GLN A 153 13.67 -11.46 -1.14
N CYS A 154 12.73 -11.33 -2.08
CA CYS A 154 11.63 -10.38 -1.97
C CYS A 154 10.81 -10.58 -0.68
N HIS A 155 10.48 -11.83 -0.35
CA HIS A 155 9.78 -12.13 0.91
C HIS A 155 10.63 -11.84 2.15
N ALA A 156 11.95 -12.08 2.10
CA ALA A 156 12.86 -11.78 3.20
C ALA A 156 12.94 -10.27 3.48
N VAL A 157 13.06 -9.44 2.44
CA VAL A 157 13.04 -7.97 2.53
C VAL A 157 11.71 -7.49 3.12
N SER A 158 10.59 -7.96 2.58
CA SER A 158 9.26 -7.64 3.10
C SER A 158 9.10 -8.01 4.57
N LYS A 159 9.60 -9.18 5.00
CA LYS A 159 9.56 -9.61 6.40
C LYS A 159 10.38 -8.69 7.30
N ALA A 160 11.58 -8.29 6.89
CA ALA A 160 12.42 -7.37 7.65
C ALA A 160 11.74 -6.00 7.83
N MET A 161 11.10 -5.49 6.77
CA MET A 161 10.31 -4.25 6.84
C MET A 161 9.10 -4.38 7.76
N GLY A 162 8.39 -5.52 7.74
CA GLY A 162 7.28 -5.79 8.65
C GLY A 162 7.70 -5.75 10.12
N LEU A 163 8.84 -6.38 10.45
CA LEU A 163 9.41 -6.33 11.80
C LEU A 163 9.80 -4.90 12.22
N ALA A 164 10.34 -4.10 11.30
CA ALA A 164 10.66 -2.69 11.59
C ALA A 164 9.40 -1.85 11.84
N ILE A 165 8.33 -2.07 11.06
CA ILE A 165 7.03 -1.40 11.24
C ILE A 165 6.42 -1.75 12.59
N ASP A 166 6.45 -3.02 12.99
CA ASP A 166 5.92 -3.47 14.27
C ASP A 166 6.70 -2.94 15.47
N ALA A 167 8.01 -2.74 15.32
CA ALA A 167 8.89 -2.22 16.36
C ALA A 167 8.83 -0.69 16.53
N ALA A 168 8.35 0.06 15.52
CA ALA A 168 8.29 1.51 15.59
C ALA A 168 7.26 2.00 16.62
N GLU A 169 7.64 2.91 17.52
CA GLU A 169 6.80 3.37 18.64
C GLU A 169 5.98 4.63 18.34
N THR A 170 6.18 5.27 17.19
CA THR A 170 5.48 6.50 16.79
C THR A 170 5.03 6.45 15.33
N VAL A 171 4.03 7.28 14.98
CA VAL A 171 3.54 7.41 13.60
C VAL A 171 4.65 7.91 12.68
N GLU A 172 5.46 8.86 13.15
CA GLU A 172 6.58 9.45 12.44
C GLU A 172 7.66 8.40 12.16
N ALA A 173 7.97 7.53 13.14
CA ALA A 173 8.93 6.45 12.95
C ALA A 173 8.45 5.43 11.93
N VAL A 174 7.15 5.07 11.94
CA VAL A 174 6.56 4.19 10.91
C VAL A 174 6.68 4.81 9.51
N ALA A 175 6.38 6.11 9.39
CA ALA A 175 6.47 6.82 8.12
C ALA A 175 7.90 6.93 7.58
N ALA A 176 8.90 6.99 8.46
CA ALA A 176 10.31 7.11 8.12
C ALA A 176 10.96 5.80 7.62
N ILE A 177 10.33 4.64 7.81
CA ILE A 177 10.86 3.34 7.33
C ILE A 177 10.95 3.36 5.81
N ASP A 178 12.13 3.21 5.23
CA ASP A 178 12.31 3.07 3.78
C ASP A 178 11.71 1.74 3.30
N ILE A 179 10.74 1.82 2.39
CA ILE A 179 10.08 0.67 1.77
C ILE A 179 10.41 0.54 0.28
N GLU A 180 11.11 1.50 -0.31
CA GLU A 180 11.38 1.58 -1.74
C GLU A 180 12.73 0.93 -2.11
N SER A 181 13.66 0.90 -1.16
CA SER A 181 15.01 0.35 -1.33
C SER A 181 15.16 -1.07 -0.78
N GLY A 182 16.26 -1.74 -1.16
CA GLY A 182 16.67 -3.03 -0.60
C GLY A 182 16.04 -4.26 -1.25
N TRP A 183 15.18 -4.07 -2.25
CA TRP A 183 14.63 -5.16 -3.06
C TRP A 183 15.70 -5.76 -4.00
N PRO A 184 15.68 -7.08 -4.25
CA PRO A 184 16.54 -7.69 -5.26
C PRO A 184 16.16 -7.20 -6.66
N ALA A 185 17.13 -7.25 -7.58
CA ALA A 185 16.99 -6.87 -8.98
C ALA A 185 16.49 -8.02 -9.86
#